data_AF-A0ABD7SQR2-F1
#
_entry.id   AF-A0ABD7SQR2-F1
#
_cell.length_a   1.000
_cell.length_b   1.000
_cell.length_c   1.000
_cell.angle_alpha   90.00
_cell.angle_beta   90.00
_cell.angle_gamma   90.00
#
_symmetry.space_group_name_H-M   'P 1'
#
loop_
_entity.id
_entity.type
_entity.pdbx_description
1 polymer ?
#
loop_
_entity_poly.entity_id
_entity_poly.type
_entity_poly.pdbx_seq_one_letter_code
_entity_poly.pdbx_strand_id
1 'polypeptide(L)' 'MEQLTASNATHFLYCRHAIGSNGKNYRMRCHVLKTMPDGRLKIQVYGDRYWKDTEHIAKIRYVKAERVSKI' A
#
# COMPACT_ATOMS: atom_id res chain seq x y z
N MET A 1 -20.58 -7.68 -4.75
CA MET A 1 -19.52 -6.87 -4.10
C MET A 1 -18.64 -6.31 -5.19
N GLU A 2 -18.40 -5.00 -5.19
CA GLU A 2 -17.50 -4.38 -6.17
C GLU A 2 -16.07 -4.94 -5.99
N GLN A 3 -15.36 -5.18 -7.10
CA GLN A 3 -13.99 -5.66 -7.06
C GLN A 3 -13.06 -4.52 -6.60
N LEU A 4 -12.16 -4.81 -5.65
CA LEU A 4 -11.18 -3.84 -5.18
C LEU A 4 -10.05 -3.71 -6.21
N THR A 5 -9.84 -2.51 -6.74
CA THR A 5 -8.80 -2.20 -7.73
C THR A 5 -7.97 -0.98 -7.30
N ALA A 6 -6.90 -0.69 -8.04
CA ALA A 6 -6.10 0.51 -7.80
C ALA A 6 -6.90 1.81 -8.04
N SER A 7 -7.86 1.80 -8.97
CA SER A 7 -8.63 3.01 -9.34
C SER A 7 -9.65 3.41 -8.27
N ASN A 8 -10.22 2.44 -7.53
CA ASN A 8 -11.16 2.70 -6.44
C ASN A 8 -10.51 2.63 -5.04
N ALA A 9 -9.17 2.62 -4.96
CA ALA A 9 -8.44 2.61 -3.70
C ALA A 9 -8.82 3.81 -2.82
N THR A 10 -8.88 3.59 -1.51
CA THR A 10 -9.31 4.60 -0.53
C THR A 10 -8.16 5.18 0.29
N HIS A 11 -6.99 4.53 0.26
CA HIS A 11 -5.83 4.90 1.06
C HIS A 11 -4.53 4.88 0.25
N PHE A 12 -3.50 5.52 0.80
CA PHE A 12 -2.11 5.39 0.41
C PHE A 12 -1.31 4.66 1.49
N LEU A 13 -0.45 3.74 1.06
CA LEU A 13 0.65 3.20 1.85
C LEU A 13 1.94 4.01 1.58
N TYR A 14 2.54 4.56 2.63
CA TYR A 14 3.86 5.19 2.57
C TYR A 14 4.97 4.13 2.55
N CYS A 15 5.79 4.18 1.52
CA CYS A 15 6.89 3.25 1.27
C CYS A 15 8.22 3.99 1.10
N ARG A 16 9.30 3.30 1.45
CA ARG A 16 10.68 3.70 1.15
C ARG A 16 11.40 2.50 0.52
N HIS A 17 12.06 2.72 -0.60
CA HIS A 17 12.98 1.77 -1.19
C HIS A 17 14.40 2.30 -0.98
N ALA A 18 15.18 1.61 -0.13
CA ALA A 18 16.58 1.94 0.10
C ALA A 18 17.46 1.32 -0.98
N ILE A 19 18.44 2.09 -1.47
CA ILE A 19 19.43 1.72 -2.48
C ILE A 19 20.80 2.15 -1.93
N GLY A 20 21.44 1.28 -1.17
CA GLY A 20 22.65 1.63 -0.40
C GLY A 20 22.35 2.74 0.62
N SER A 21 23.17 3.79 0.63
CA SER A 21 22.95 5.00 1.44
C SER A 21 21.81 5.88 0.93
N ASN A 22 21.38 5.69 -0.32
CA ASN A 22 20.29 6.43 -0.93
C ASN A 22 18.94 5.77 -0.67
N GLY A 23 17.86 6.50 -0.93
CA GLY A 23 16.53 5.91 -0.90
C GLY A 23 15.46 6.78 -1.53
N LYS A 24 14.42 6.14 -2.05
CA LYS A 24 13.27 6.80 -2.65
C LYS A 24 12.02 6.55 -1.81
N ASN A 25 11.38 7.63 -1.39
CA ASN A 25 10.05 7.59 -0.78
C ASN A 25 9.00 7.61 -1.89
N TYR A 26 7.94 6.83 -1.74
CA TYR A 26 6.82 6.77 -2.68
C TYR A 26 5.55 6.30 -1.97
N ARG A 27 4.41 6.51 -2.61
CA ARG A 27 3.09 6.08 -2.13
C ARG A 27 2.55 5.01 -3.05
N MET A 28 1.86 4.03 -2.47
CA MET A 28 1.14 3.00 -3.22
C MET A 28 -0.33 3.05 -2.84
N ARG A 29 -1.24 2.95 -3.80
CA ARG A 29 -2.67 2.89 -3.53
C ARG A 29 -3.01 1.59 -2.81
N CYS A 30 -3.91 1.63 -1.82
CA CYS A 30 -4.34 0.45 -1.10
C CYS A 30 -5.77 0.57 -0.55
N HIS A 31 -6.31 -0.58 -0.16
CA HIS A 31 -7.49 -0.70 0.68
C HIS A 31 -7.11 -1.28 2.04
N VAL A 32 -7.67 -0.73 3.10
CA VAL A 32 -7.59 -1.33 4.45
C VAL A 32 -8.67 -2.40 4.54
N LEU A 33 -8.28 -3.65 4.80
CA LEU A 33 -9.20 -4.78 4.88
C LEU A 33 -9.66 -5.04 6.31
N LYS A 34 -8.72 -4.96 7.27
CA LYS A 34 -9.02 -5.04 8.71
C LYS A 34 -7.85 -4.56 9.55
N THR A 35 -8.14 -4.18 10.79
CA THR A 35 -7.15 -4.00 11.85
C THR A 35 -6.87 -5.36 12.50
N MET A 36 -5.60 -5.70 12.66
CA MET A 36 -5.13 -6.90 13.35
C MET A 36 -5.09 -6.67 14.87
N PRO A 37 -5.12 -7.73 15.71
CA PRO A 37 -5.05 -7.59 17.17
C PRO A 37 -3.80 -6.86 17.67
N ASP A 38 -2.69 -6.91 16.93
CA ASP A 38 -1.44 -6.21 17.24
C ASP A 38 -1.40 -4.74 16.75
N GLY A 39 -2.54 -4.21 16.29
CA GLY A 39 -2.68 -2.85 15.78
C GLY A 39 -2.17 -2.64 14.34
N ARG A 40 -1.59 -3.65 13.68
CA ARG A 40 -1.25 -3.55 12.25
C ARG A 40 -2.51 -3.56 11.39
N LEU A 41 -2.45 -2.91 10.24
CA LEU A 41 -3.47 -2.98 9.22
C LEU A 41 -3.14 -4.10 8.23
N LYS A 42 -4.09 -5.01 8.02
CA LYS A 42 -4.10 -5.86 6.83
C LYS A 42 -4.62 -5.04 5.67
N ILE A 43 -3.81 -4.85 4.64
CA ILE A 43 -4.13 -4.05 3.47
C ILE A 43 -3.97 -4.87 2.19
N GLN A 44 -4.75 -4.52 1.17
CA GLN A 44 -4.48 -4.89 -0.22
C GLN A 44 -3.85 -3.69 -0.92
N VAL A 45 -2.59 -3.81 -1.31
CA VAL A 45 -1.83 -2.74 -1.97
C VAL A 45 -1.64 -3.06 -3.45
N TYR A 46 -1.66 -2.01 -4.28
CA TYR A 46 -1.54 -2.09 -5.72
C TYR A 46 -0.21 -1.54 -6.22
N GLY A 47 0.36 -2.18 -7.23
CA GLY A 47 1.65 -1.79 -7.82
C GLY A 47 2.83 -2.62 -7.35
N ASP A 48 3.98 -2.39 -7.98
CA ASP A 48 5.28 -2.83 -7.48
C ASP A 48 6.20 -1.62 -7.29
N ARG A 49 6.56 -1.37 -6.03
CA ARG A 49 7.37 -0.20 -5.61
C ARG A 49 6.86 1.11 -6.23
N TYR A 50 7.73 1.84 -6.94
CA TYR A 50 7.42 3.10 -7.64
C TYR A 50 7.39 2.94 -9.17
N TRP A 51 7.28 1.70 -9.66
CA TRP A 51 7.25 1.39 -11.09
C TRP A 51 5.88 1.72 -11.68
N LYS A 52 5.87 2.34 -12.85
CA LYS A 52 4.64 2.66 -13.61
C LYS A 52 4.04 1.38 -14.20
N ASP A 53 2.74 1.44 -14.50
CA ASP A 53 1.99 0.39 -15.20
C ASP A 53 1.95 -0.95 -14.45
N THR A 54 2.11 -0.91 -13.12
CA THR A 54 2.09 -2.08 -12.23
C THR A 54 0.82 -2.18 -11.39
N GLU A 55 -0.14 -1.26 -11.56
CA GLU A 55 -1.34 -1.10 -10.73
C GLU A 55 -2.27 -2.33 -10.75
N HIS A 56 -2.15 -3.17 -11.76
CA HIS A 56 -2.85 -4.45 -11.86
C HIS A 56 -2.32 -5.50 -10.86
N ILE A 57 -1.11 -5.34 -10.34
CA ILE A 57 -0.51 -6.22 -9.34
C ILE A 57 -1.12 -5.90 -7.98
N ALA A 58 -1.78 -6.88 -7.37
CA ALA A 58 -2.32 -6.79 -6.01
C ALA A 58 -1.53 -7.67 -5.03
N LYS A 59 -1.17 -7.14 -3.86
CA LYS A 59 -0.47 -7.88 -2.79
C LYS A 59 -1.12 -7.61 -1.44
N ILE A 60 -1.20 -8.64 -0.58
CA ILE A 60 -1.59 -8.45 0.81
C ILE A 60 -0.36 -8.07 1.64
N ARG A 61 -0.48 -7.04 2.48
CA ARG A 61 0.55 -6.64 3.44
C ARG A 61 -0.04 -6.39 4.82
N TYR A 62 0.81 -6.53 5.83
CA TYR A 62 0.49 -6.19 7.22
C TYR A 62 1.45 -5.07 7.63
N VAL A 63 0.92 -3.87 7.87
CA VAL A 63 1.73 -2.66 8.09
C VAL A 63 1.27 -1.91 9.33
N LYS A 64 2.16 -1.15 9.97
CA LYS A 64 1.75 -0.24 11.04
C LYS A 64 0.76 0.80 10.51
N ALA A 65 -0.27 1.11 11.30
CA ALA A 65 -1.33 2.04 10.90
C ALA A 65 -0.80 3.44 10.52
N GLU A 66 0.24 3.91 11.21
CA GLU A 66 0.91 5.20 10.94
C GLU A 66 1.49 5.34 9.51
N ARG A 67 1.69 4.21 8.80
CA ARG A 67 2.18 4.19 7.42
C ARG A 67 1.06 4.30 6.39
N VAL A 68 -0.20 4.44 6.80
CA VAL A 68 -1.35 4.47 5.90
C VAL A 68 -2.14 5.77 6.12
N SER A 69 -2.46 6.48 5.04
CA SER A 69 -3.33 7.66 5.08
C SER A 69 -4.48 7.52 4.08
N LYS A 70 -5.58 8.25 4.27
CA LYS A 70 -6.61 8.39 3.23
C LYS A 70 -6.02 9.09 1.99
N ILE A 71 -6.60 8.80 0.83
CA ILE A 71 -6.33 9.52 -0.44
C ILE A 71 -6.93 10.93 -0.37
#